data_AF-A0A182XZS0-F1
#
_entry.id   AF-A0A182XZS0-F1
#
_cell.length_a   1.000
_cell.length_b   1.000
_cell.length_c   1.000
_cell.angle_alpha   90.00
_cell.angle_beta   90.00
_cell.angle_gamma   90.00
#
_symmetry.space_group_name_H-M   'P 1'
#
loop_
_entity.id
_entity.type
_entity.pdbx_description
1 polymer ?
#
loop_
_entity_poly.entity_id
_entity_poly.type
_entity_poly.pdbx_seq_one_letter_code
_entity_poly.pdbx_strand_id
1 'polypeptide(L)'
;MKAFPVAVALFLGVLSITQAQRETSLRVIDALRELHPAYKELRDVVVNAVASAKLNSSEVVYKFNVDIASRKESFMQTAIKSEANVLRQVDGQPTSVDTSCLGFLRQSVDVNMNLAGVSFTNCLNNVDASLSSEIVRVYNELQVNETSFVNLSVYDVFRGQNVFVNPQTIVDRLVEKLSSVQQAPAELTQELSQLVDAFEGRLGDVRAAYTSCLTMNDQLLQTTLQTVLQQLQQICLGALLPAASTEEPTEGTEEPVPTDPATEPATEVPTESEAPPAEVEETEVPSEPQPEPSTPGAAYGMVL
;
A
#
# COMPACT_ATOMS: atom_id res chain seq x y z
N MET A 1 -7.70 70.38 60.94
CA MET A 1 -6.71 69.28 60.89
C MET A 1 -7.46 67.94 60.95
N LYS A 2 -7.84 67.33 59.81
CA LYS A 2 -8.52 66.00 59.77
C LYS A 2 -8.48 65.29 58.41
N ALA A 3 -8.00 65.93 57.33
CA ALA A 3 -7.92 65.35 55.99
C ALA A 3 -6.64 64.52 55.71
N PHE A 4 -5.61 64.66 56.55
CA PHE A 4 -4.33 63.96 56.39
C PHE A 4 -4.38 62.43 56.55
N PRO A 5 -5.11 61.82 57.51
CA PRO A 5 -5.09 60.37 57.69
C PRO A 5 -5.81 59.62 56.55
N VAL A 6 -6.82 60.26 55.93
CA VAL A 6 -7.55 59.67 54.79
C VAL A 6 -6.67 59.65 53.54
N ALA A 7 -5.89 60.72 53.28
CA ALA A 7 -4.96 60.75 52.15
C ALA A 7 -3.85 59.70 52.29
N VAL A 8 -3.28 59.53 53.48
CA VAL A 8 -2.21 58.54 53.73
C VAL A 8 -2.74 57.10 53.59
N ALA A 9 -3.95 56.80 54.05
CA ALA A 9 -4.57 55.49 53.86
C ALA A 9 -4.89 55.20 52.38
N LEU A 10 -5.27 56.21 51.60
CA LEU A 10 -5.52 56.09 50.17
C LEU A 10 -4.23 55.86 49.37
N PHE A 11 -3.14 56.57 49.70
CA PHE A 11 -1.82 56.34 49.09
C PHE A 11 -1.23 54.97 49.47
N LEU A 12 -1.40 54.50 50.71
CA LEU A 12 -0.97 53.15 51.13
C LEU A 12 -1.80 52.04 50.47
N GLY A 13 -3.10 52.26 50.26
CA GLY A 13 -3.97 51.36 49.51
C GLY A 13 -3.55 51.25 48.05
N VAL A 14 -3.26 52.39 47.39
CA VAL A 14 -2.80 52.42 46.00
C VAL A 14 -1.40 51.78 45.86
N LEU A 15 -0.48 52.04 46.79
CA LEU A 15 0.84 51.38 46.83
C LEU A 15 0.73 49.86 47.01
N SER A 16 -0.18 49.39 47.87
CA SER A 16 -0.41 47.95 48.08
C SER A 16 -1.00 47.28 46.83
N ILE A 17 -1.93 47.94 46.13
CA ILE A 17 -2.50 47.45 44.88
C ILE A 17 -1.42 47.35 43.79
N THR A 18 -0.50 48.33 43.72
CA THR A 18 0.60 48.29 42.73
C THR A 18 1.63 47.19 42.98
N GLN A 19 1.91 46.83 44.24
CA GLN A 19 2.80 45.70 44.55
C GLN A 19 2.15 44.34 44.24
N ALA A 20 0.87 44.16 44.57
CA ALA A 20 0.12 42.95 44.23
C ALA A 20 0.03 42.76 42.69
N GLN A 21 -0.18 43.83 41.92
CA GLN A 21 -0.16 43.77 40.46
C GLN A 21 1.22 43.37 39.89
N ARG A 22 2.30 43.83 40.52
CA ARG A 22 3.68 43.46 40.13
C ARG A 22 3.98 41.99 40.36
N GLU A 23 3.50 41.42 41.47
CA GLU A 23 3.61 39.98 41.75
C GLU A 23 2.79 39.15 40.76
N THR A 24 1.61 39.63 40.37
CA THR A 24 0.77 38.98 39.34
C THR A 24 1.42 39.01 37.95
N SER A 25 2.23 40.03 37.66
CA SER A 25 3.01 40.11 36.41
C SER A 25 4.11 39.05 36.32
N LEU A 26 4.63 38.57 37.46
CA LEU A 26 5.60 37.47 37.49
C LEU A 26 4.95 36.13 37.09
N ARG A 27 3.67 35.92 37.42
CA ARG A 27 2.90 34.73 37.00
C ARG A 27 2.78 34.59 35.48
N VAL A 28 2.82 35.71 34.74
CA VAL A 28 2.85 35.68 33.27
C VAL A 28 4.14 35.01 32.76
N ILE A 29 5.26 35.27 33.43
CA ILE A 29 6.55 34.65 33.08
C ILE A 29 6.56 33.16 33.42
N ASP A 30 5.98 32.77 34.57
CA ASP A 30 5.87 31.37 34.95
C ASP A 30 4.95 30.60 33.99
N ALA A 31 3.78 31.17 33.63
CA ALA A 31 2.89 30.59 32.64
C ALA A 31 3.55 30.47 31.24
N LEU A 32 4.36 31.45 30.83
CA LEU A 32 5.16 31.34 29.62
C LEU A 32 6.24 30.25 29.71
N ARG A 33 6.86 30.08 30.88
CA ARG A 33 7.89 29.06 31.12
C ARG A 33 7.29 27.64 31.02
N GLU A 34 6.04 27.47 31.40
CA GLU A 34 5.30 26.21 31.22
C GLU A 34 4.80 26.02 29.77
N LEU A 35 4.42 27.10 29.09
CA LEU A 35 3.86 27.02 27.74
C LEU A 35 4.90 26.66 26.66
N HIS A 36 6.11 27.22 26.74
CA HIS A 36 7.16 26.93 25.75
C HIS A 36 7.51 25.43 25.60
N PRO A 37 7.78 24.65 26.68
CA PRO A 37 8.05 23.22 26.54
C PRO A 37 6.84 22.45 26.00
N ALA A 38 5.61 22.82 26.37
CA ALA A 38 4.41 22.19 25.83
C ALA A 38 4.28 22.39 24.29
N TYR A 39 4.58 23.60 23.79
CA TYR A 39 4.62 23.83 22.34
C TYR A 39 5.71 23.03 21.64
N LYS A 40 6.88 22.86 22.27
CA LYS A 40 7.93 22.01 21.72
C LYS A 40 7.46 20.55 21.64
N GLU A 41 6.94 20.02 22.73
CA GLU A 41 6.43 18.65 22.81
C GLU A 41 5.34 18.40 21.77
N LEU A 42 4.40 19.32 21.61
CA LEU A 42 3.37 19.23 20.57
C LEU A 42 3.99 19.15 19.16
N ARG A 43 5.00 19.96 18.85
CA ARG A 43 5.69 19.88 17.55
C ARG A 43 6.37 18.53 17.34
N ASP A 44 7.04 18.01 18.36
CA ASP A 44 7.68 16.69 18.29
C ASP A 44 6.64 15.58 18.08
N VAL A 45 5.48 15.66 18.76
CA VAL A 45 4.36 14.74 18.56
C VAL A 45 3.79 14.86 17.15
N VAL A 46 3.57 16.07 16.64
CA VAL A 46 3.04 16.28 15.28
C VAL A 46 3.94 15.63 14.23
N VAL A 47 5.26 15.86 14.32
CA VAL A 47 6.22 15.27 13.38
C VAL A 47 6.19 13.75 13.44
N ASN A 48 6.22 13.17 14.64
CA ASN A 48 6.20 11.72 14.83
C ASN A 48 4.88 11.09 14.39
N ALA A 49 3.74 11.75 14.65
CA ALA A 49 2.42 11.27 14.27
C ALA A 49 2.24 11.27 12.75
N VAL A 50 2.65 12.35 12.07
CA VAL A 50 2.62 12.43 10.59
C VAL A 50 3.57 11.41 9.97
N ALA A 51 4.78 11.24 10.52
CA ALA A 51 5.71 10.20 10.06
C ALA A 51 5.12 8.80 10.22
N SER A 52 4.49 8.52 11.36
CA SER A 52 3.82 7.24 11.63
C SER A 52 2.65 7.01 10.67
N ALA A 53 1.85 8.04 10.40
CA ALA A 53 0.74 7.95 9.44
C ALA A 53 1.23 7.64 8.01
N LYS A 54 2.33 8.27 7.57
CA LYS A 54 2.97 7.95 6.27
C LYS A 54 3.48 6.51 6.21
N LEU A 55 4.11 6.04 7.29
CA LEU A 55 4.55 4.64 7.37
C LEU A 55 3.37 3.67 7.31
N ASN A 56 2.29 3.95 8.03
CA ASN A 56 1.07 3.16 7.98
C ASN A 56 0.45 3.16 6.58
N SER A 57 0.38 4.31 5.90
CA SER A 57 -0.06 4.36 4.50
C SER A 57 0.82 3.53 3.57
N SER A 58 2.14 3.52 3.78
CA SER A 58 3.06 2.66 3.01
C SER A 58 2.77 1.18 3.23
N GLU A 59 2.45 0.76 4.46
CA GLU A 59 2.07 -0.62 4.77
C GLU A 59 0.76 -1.01 4.09
N VAL A 60 -0.23 -0.10 4.04
CA VAL A 60 -1.48 -0.32 3.30
C VAL A 60 -1.20 -0.51 1.81
N VAL A 61 -0.32 0.30 1.21
CA VAL A 61 0.11 0.14 -0.19
C VAL A 61 0.80 -1.20 -0.42
N TYR A 62 1.67 -1.62 0.49
CA TYR A 62 2.34 -2.92 0.39
C TYR A 62 1.33 -4.07 0.39
N LYS A 63 0.42 -4.11 1.38
CA LYS A 63 -0.65 -5.12 1.45
C LYS A 63 -1.52 -5.13 0.21
N PHE A 64 -1.86 -3.95 -0.31
CA PHE A 64 -2.60 -3.81 -1.55
C PHE A 64 -1.87 -4.49 -2.73
N ASN A 65 -0.58 -4.20 -2.93
CA ASN A 65 0.20 -4.81 -4.01
C ASN A 65 0.29 -6.34 -3.90
N VAL A 66 0.50 -6.86 -2.68
CA VAL A 66 0.52 -8.32 -2.44
C VAL A 66 -0.82 -8.97 -2.82
N ASP A 67 -1.95 -8.36 -2.43
CA ASP A 67 -3.28 -8.88 -2.79
C ASP A 67 -3.54 -8.82 -4.31
N ILE A 68 -3.17 -7.72 -4.98
CA ILE A 68 -3.28 -7.62 -6.46
C ILE A 68 -2.45 -8.71 -7.15
N ALA A 69 -1.22 -8.95 -6.69
CA ALA A 69 -0.35 -10.00 -7.23
C ALA A 69 -0.95 -11.40 -7.03
N SER A 70 -1.46 -11.70 -5.84
CA SER A 70 -2.09 -13.00 -5.55
C SER A 70 -3.33 -13.26 -6.43
N ARG A 71 -4.17 -12.24 -6.63
CA ARG A 71 -5.35 -12.34 -7.52
C ARG A 71 -4.95 -12.55 -8.98
N LYS A 72 -3.94 -11.81 -9.43
CA LYS A 72 -3.33 -11.99 -10.75
C LYS A 72 -2.88 -13.44 -10.96
N GLU A 73 -2.14 -13.99 -9.99
CA GLU A 73 -1.64 -15.36 -10.07
C GLU A 73 -2.78 -16.38 -10.18
N SER A 74 -3.78 -16.30 -9.29
CA SER A 74 -4.93 -17.20 -9.27
C SER A 74 -5.68 -17.22 -10.62
N PHE A 75 -5.89 -16.04 -11.20
CA PHE A 75 -6.51 -15.92 -12.52
C PHE A 75 -5.65 -16.57 -13.61
N MET A 76 -4.34 -16.26 -13.67
CA MET A 76 -3.44 -16.83 -14.68
C MET A 76 -3.40 -18.36 -14.59
N GLN A 77 -3.36 -18.93 -13.37
CA GLN A 77 -3.43 -20.38 -13.19
C GLN A 77 -4.73 -20.98 -13.73
N THR A 78 -5.86 -20.30 -13.53
CA THR A 78 -7.18 -20.74 -14.01
C THR A 78 -7.27 -20.69 -15.54
N ALA A 79 -6.76 -19.61 -16.15
CA ALA A 79 -6.70 -19.45 -17.60
C ALA A 79 -5.83 -20.54 -18.25
N ILE A 80 -4.63 -20.77 -17.73
CA ILE A 80 -3.69 -21.81 -18.23
C ILE A 80 -4.31 -23.21 -18.11
N LYS A 81 -4.94 -23.53 -16.98
CA LYS A 81 -5.62 -24.83 -16.79
C LYS A 81 -6.77 -25.01 -17.79
N SER A 82 -7.52 -23.95 -18.04
CA SER A 82 -8.65 -23.98 -18.98
C SER A 82 -8.16 -24.17 -20.42
N GLU A 83 -7.13 -23.43 -20.82
CA GLU A 83 -6.45 -23.61 -22.11
C GLU A 83 -5.95 -25.04 -22.29
N ALA A 84 -5.15 -25.54 -21.33
CA ALA A 84 -4.58 -26.88 -21.39
C ALA A 84 -5.66 -27.96 -21.49
N ASN A 85 -6.80 -27.79 -20.80
CA ASN A 85 -7.91 -28.72 -20.93
C ASN A 85 -8.51 -28.70 -22.33
N VAL A 86 -8.73 -27.53 -22.92
CA VAL A 86 -9.25 -27.44 -24.30
C VAL A 86 -8.27 -28.02 -25.31
N LEU A 87 -6.98 -27.70 -25.19
CA LEU A 87 -5.95 -28.25 -26.09
C LEU A 87 -5.88 -29.77 -25.97
N ARG A 88 -5.94 -30.33 -24.76
CA ARG A 88 -6.02 -31.80 -24.58
C ARG A 88 -7.21 -32.41 -25.34
N GLN A 89 -8.37 -31.75 -25.31
CA GLN A 89 -9.55 -32.22 -26.04
C GLN A 89 -9.32 -32.18 -27.56
N VAL A 90 -8.71 -31.12 -28.08
CA VAL A 90 -8.42 -30.95 -29.51
C VAL A 90 -7.30 -31.90 -29.98
N ASP A 91 -6.27 -32.10 -29.17
CA ASP A 91 -5.09 -32.89 -29.51
C ASP A 91 -5.31 -34.39 -29.38
N GLY A 92 -6.17 -34.83 -28.46
CA GLY A 92 -6.46 -36.26 -28.27
C GLY A 92 -7.51 -36.82 -29.25
N GLN A 93 -7.82 -36.11 -30.33
CA GLN A 93 -8.74 -36.61 -31.35
C GLN A 93 -8.11 -37.72 -32.21
N PRO A 94 -8.90 -38.71 -32.67
CA PRO A 94 -8.40 -39.74 -33.58
C PRO A 94 -8.06 -39.16 -34.95
N THR A 95 -7.18 -39.83 -35.69
CA THR A 95 -6.73 -39.40 -37.04
C THR A 95 -7.84 -39.36 -38.09
N SER A 96 -9.03 -39.88 -37.79
CA SER A 96 -10.22 -39.79 -38.64
C SER A 96 -10.84 -38.38 -38.64
N VAL A 97 -10.53 -37.54 -37.65
CA VAL A 97 -11.00 -36.16 -37.57
C VAL A 97 -10.13 -35.28 -38.47
N ASP A 98 -10.77 -34.33 -39.17
CA ASP A 98 -10.05 -33.44 -40.08
C ASP A 98 -8.98 -32.60 -39.37
N THR A 99 -7.72 -32.87 -39.70
CA THR A 99 -6.56 -32.17 -39.13
C THR A 99 -6.56 -30.67 -39.40
N SER A 100 -7.16 -30.22 -40.52
CA SER A 100 -7.26 -28.79 -40.84
C SER A 100 -8.23 -28.10 -39.89
N CYS A 101 -9.40 -28.71 -39.65
CA CYS A 101 -10.38 -28.25 -38.65
C CYS A 101 -9.75 -28.16 -37.25
N LEU A 102 -9.01 -29.18 -36.82
CA LEU A 102 -8.30 -29.15 -35.54
C LEU A 102 -7.23 -28.04 -35.49
N GLY A 103 -6.56 -27.76 -36.60
CA GLY A 103 -5.64 -26.61 -36.73
C GLY A 103 -6.34 -25.27 -36.48
N PHE A 104 -7.52 -25.07 -37.05
CA PHE A 104 -8.32 -23.86 -36.79
C PHE A 104 -8.74 -23.74 -35.32
N LEU A 105 -9.10 -24.84 -34.67
CA LEU A 105 -9.44 -24.82 -33.24
C LEU A 105 -8.24 -24.44 -32.37
N ARG A 106 -7.05 -24.99 -32.63
CA ARG A 106 -5.82 -24.59 -31.91
C ARG A 106 -5.52 -23.11 -32.10
N GLN A 107 -5.61 -22.60 -33.32
CA GLN A 107 -5.42 -21.18 -33.60
C GLN A 107 -6.46 -20.31 -32.89
N SER A 108 -7.71 -20.78 -32.83
CA SER A 108 -8.78 -20.09 -32.10
C SER A 108 -8.48 -20.01 -30.60
N VAL A 109 -8.00 -21.10 -29.99
CA VAL A 109 -7.57 -21.09 -28.57
C VAL A 109 -6.47 -20.06 -28.35
N ASP A 110 -5.41 -20.10 -29.16
CA ASP A 110 -4.28 -19.17 -29.08
C ASP A 110 -4.72 -17.70 -29.20
N VAL A 111 -5.58 -17.38 -30.17
CA VAL A 111 -6.10 -16.01 -30.34
C VAL A 111 -6.92 -15.56 -29.11
N ASN A 112 -7.77 -16.44 -28.57
CA ASN A 112 -8.59 -16.11 -27.40
C ASN A 112 -7.72 -15.93 -26.15
N MET A 113 -6.67 -16.73 -25.97
CA MET A 113 -5.72 -16.58 -24.88
C MET A 113 -4.93 -15.28 -24.97
N ASN A 114 -4.46 -14.91 -26.16
CA ASN A 114 -3.80 -13.63 -26.40
C ASN A 114 -4.74 -12.44 -26.10
N LEU A 115 -6.00 -12.52 -26.51
CA LEU A 115 -6.99 -11.47 -26.24
C LEU A 115 -7.27 -11.34 -24.73
N ALA A 116 -7.37 -12.46 -24.01
CA ALA A 116 -7.49 -12.46 -22.55
C ALA A 116 -6.25 -11.88 -21.87
N GLY A 117 -5.05 -12.11 -22.41
CA GLY A 117 -3.81 -11.49 -21.94
C GLY A 117 -3.81 -9.96 -22.06
N VAL A 118 -4.34 -9.44 -23.17
CA VAL A 118 -4.52 -7.98 -23.37
C VAL A 118 -5.53 -7.41 -22.37
N SER A 119 -6.68 -8.07 -22.19
CA SER A 119 -7.69 -7.58 -21.26
C SER A 119 -7.21 -7.59 -19.81
N PHE A 120 -6.46 -8.63 -19.43
CA PHE A 120 -5.79 -8.73 -18.14
C PHE A 120 -4.79 -7.57 -17.92
N THR A 121 -3.95 -7.29 -18.92
CA THR A 121 -3.02 -6.14 -18.88
C THR A 121 -3.77 -4.82 -18.70
N ASN A 122 -4.90 -4.63 -19.38
CA ASN A 122 -5.73 -3.44 -19.20
C ASN A 122 -6.31 -3.32 -17.78
N CYS A 123 -6.75 -4.42 -17.17
CA CYS A 123 -7.20 -4.41 -15.77
C CYS A 123 -6.07 -3.95 -14.84
N LEU A 124 -4.83 -4.42 -15.05
CA LEU A 124 -3.67 -4.00 -14.25
C LEU A 124 -3.31 -2.53 -14.45
N ASN A 125 -3.31 -2.04 -15.68
CA ASN A 125 -3.01 -0.63 -15.97
C ASN A 125 -4.00 0.32 -15.27
N ASN A 126 -5.29 -0.07 -15.20
CA ASN A 126 -6.30 0.70 -14.47
C ASN A 126 -6.03 0.70 -12.95
N VAL A 127 -5.58 -0.43 -12.40
CA VAL A 127 -5.18 -0.53 -10.98
C VAL A 127 -3.98 0.36 -10.70
N ASP A 128 -2.94 0.30 -11.53
CA ASP A 128 -1.73 1.11 -11.37
C ASP A 128 -2.05 2.60 -11.39
N ALA A 129 -2.83 3.06 -12.38
CA ALA A 129 -3.26 4.45 -12.48
C ALA A 129 -4.07 4.89 -11.25
N SER A 130 -4.99 4.04 -10.78
CA SER A 130 -5.82 4.32 -9.61
C SER A 130 -4.99 4.36 -8.33
N LEU A 131 -4.09 3.39 -8.13
CA LEU A 131 -3.18 3.35 -6.99
C LEU A 131 -2.28 4.58 -6.96
N SER A 132 -1.67 4.94 -8.09
CA SER A 132 -0.83 6.13 -8.18
C SER A 132 -1.60 7.41 -7.82
N SER A 133 -2.85 7.54 -8.29
CA SER A 133 -3.71 8.68 -7.95
C SER A 133 -4.02 8.72 -6.45
N GLU A 134 -4.37 7.58 -5.85
CA GLU A 134 -4.70 7.51 -4.43
C GLU A 134 -3.50 7.71 -3.52
N ILE A 135 -2.31 7.25 -3.92
CA ILE A 135 -1.05 7.53 -3.23
C ILE A 135 -0.81 9.05 -3.21
N VAL A 136 -0.83 9.71 -4.37
CA VAL A 136 -0.63 11.16 -4.43
C VAL A 136 -1.63 11.90 -3.54
N ARG A 137 -2.90 11.46 -3.57
CA ARG A 137 -3.95 12.02 -2.73
C ARG A 137 -3.67 11.88 -1.23
N VAL A 138 -3.38 10.67 -0.74
CA VAL A 138 -3.13 10.48 0.70
C VAL A 138 -1.89 11.22 1.17
N TYR A 139 -0.82 11.28 0.36
CA TYR A 139 0.37 12.03 0.72
C TYR A 139 0.12 13.54 0.77
N ASN A 140 -0.76 14.08 -0.09
CA ASN A 140 -1.19 15.47 -0.03
C ASN A 140 -2.10 15.74 1.18
N GLU A 141 -3.01 14.82 1.50
CA GLU A 141 -3.87 14.94 2.68
C GLU A 141 -3.05 14.83 3.98
N LEU A 142 -1.99 14.01 3.99
CA LEU A 142 -1.04 13.85 5.10
C LEU A 142 0.03 14.96 5.16
N GLN A 143 0.12 15.84 4.16
CA GLN A 143 0.87 17.09 4.28
C GLN A 143 0.12 18.04 5.21
N VAL A 144 0.10 17.69 6.50
CA VAL A 144 -0.29 18.61 7.55
C VAL A 144 0.72 19.75 7.49
N ASN A 145 0.26 20.95 7.14
CA ASN A 145 1.06 22.14 7.40
C ASN A 145 1.22 22.20 8.91
N GLU A 146 2.41 21.82 9.39
CA GLU A 146 2.79 21.80 10.82
C GLU A 146 2.51 23.16 11.48
N THR A 147 2.55 24.24 10.69
CA THR A 147 2.23 25.62 11.07
C THR A 147 0.73 25.90 11.25
N SER A 148 -0.16 25.07 10.73
CA SER A 148 -1.62 25.21 10.90
C SER A 148 -2.11 24.51 12.15
N PHE A 149 -1.53 23.33 12.46
CA PHE A 149 -1.90 22.56 13.65
C PHE A 149 -1.38 23.20 14.94
N VAL A 150 -0.21 23.83 14.83
CA VAL A 150 0.38 24.63 15.90
C VAL A 150 0.25 26.09 15.46
N ASN A 151 -0.79 26.80 15.90
CA ASN A 151 -0.83 28.25 15.72
C ASN A 151 0.34 28.86 16.53
N LEU A 152 1.50 28.98 15.86
CA LEU A 152 2.84 29.08 16.44
C LEU A 152 3.11 30.36 17.25
N SER A 153 2.18 31.32 17.24
CA SER A 153 2.36 32.55 18.01
C SER A 153 2.00 32.31 19.47
N VAL A 154 2.97 31.90 20.28
CA VAL A 154 2.89 31.93 21.76
C VAL A 154 2.61 33.35 22.26
N TYR A 155 3.05 34.38 21.51
CA TYR A 155 3.00 35.78 21.92
C TYR A 155 1.73 36.54 21.47
N ASP A 156 0.79 35.89 20.80
CA ASP A 156 -0.47 36.56 20.39
C ASP A 156 -1.33 36.96 21.59
N VAL A 157 -1.21 36.27 22.72
CA VAL A 157 -1.90 36.56 23.98
C VAL A 157 -1.60 37.97 24.51
N PHE A 158 -0.46 38.54 24.13
CA PHE A 158 -0.03 39.90 24.50
C PHE A 158 -0.62 40.99 23.60
N ARG A 159 -1.21 40.66 22.45
CA ARG A 159 -1.76 41.67 21.55
C ARG A 159 -2.87 42.45 22.24
N GLY A 160 -2.69 43.77 22.31
CA GLY A 160 -3.63 44.69 22.95
C GLY A 160 -3.66 44.62 24.49
N GLN A 161 -2.72 43.90 25.12
CA GLN A 161 -2.62 43.79 26.57
C GLN A 161 -1.33 44.42 27.08
N ASN A 162 -1.40 44.99 28.29
CA ASN A 162 -0.22 45.51 28.99
C ASN A 162 0.06 44.62 30.20
N VAL A 163 1.25 44.00 30.23
CA VAL A 163 1.68 43.08 31.28
C VAL A 163 1.59 43.67 32.69
N PHE A 164 1.81 44.98 32.83
CA PHE A 164 1.77 45.64 34.14
C PHE A 164 0.37 46.12 34.53
N VAL A 165 -0.53 46.32 33.56
CA VAL A 165 -1.89 46.85 33.80
C VAL A 165 -2.92 45.72 33.90
N ASN A 166 -2.84 44.71 33.04
CA ASN A 166 -3.79 43.60 32.97
C ASN A 166 -3.09 42.22 32.99
N PRO A 167 -2.25 41.91 34.00
CA PRO A 167 -1.50 40.64 34.02
C PRO A 167 -2.42 39.42 34.05
N GLN A 168 -3.55 39.49 34.78
CA GLN A 168 -4.42 38.34 34.96
C GLN A 168 -5.09 37.90 33.64
N THR A 169 -5.52 38.84 32.79
CA THR A 169 -6.07 38.51 31.48
C THR A 169 -5.06 37.82 30.57
N ILE A 170 -3.77 38.13 30.70
CA ILE A 170 -2.72 37.46 29.95
C ILE A 170 -2.52 36.04 30.49
N VAL A 171 -2.50 35.86 31.81
CA VAL A 171 -2.41 34.53 32.46
C VAL A 171 -3.58 33.65 32.03
N ASP A 172 -4.81 34.15 32.08
CA ASP A 172 -6.00 33.37 31.72
C ASP A 172 -5.92 32.89 30.25
N ARG A 173 -5.47 33.77 29.33
CA ARG A 173 -5.22 33.41 27.92
C ARG A 173 -4.08 32.39 27.75
N LEU A 174 -3.02 32.48 28.55
CA LEU A 174 -1.92 31.52 28.51
C LEU A 174 -2.35 30.14 29.00
N VAL A 175 -3.17 30.08 30.06
CA VAL A 175 -3.74 28.82 30.58
C VAL A 175 -4.70 28.19 29.58
N GLU A 176 -5.56 28.99 28.94
CA GLU A 176 -6.44 28.52 27.87
C GLU A 176 -5.64 27.92 26.70
N LYS A 177 -4.57 28.61 26.28
CA LYS A 177 -3.64 28.08 25.26
C LYS A 177 -2.96 26.79 25.70
N LEU A 178 -2.51 26.71 26.95
CA LEU A 178 -1.87 25.50 27.48
C LEU A 178 -2.82 24.30 27.41
N SER A 179 -4.08 24.48 27.81
CA SER A 179 -5.12 23.45 27.72
C SER A 179 -5.35 22.99 26.28
N SER A 180 -5.44 23.92 25.32
CA SER A 180 -5.57 23.59 23.90
C SER A 180 -4.37 22.80 23.36
N VAL A 181 -3.14 23.20 23.72
CA VAL A 181 -1.90 22.49 23.34
C VAL A 181 -1.86 21.07 23.91
N GLN A 182 -2.40 20.85 25.11
CA GLN A 182 -2.45 19.53 25.74
C GLN A 182 -3.49 18.60 25.10
N GLN A 183 -4.56 19.14 24.49
CA GLN A 183 -5.60 18.34 23.83
C GLN A 183 -5.29 18.02 22.36
N ALA A 184 -4.56 18.91 21.68
CA ALA A 184 -4.21 18.77 20.26
C ALA A 184 -3.57 17.43 19.85
N PRO A 185 -2.71 16.76 20.66
CA PRO A 185 -2.14 15.45 20.30
C PRO A 185 -3.17 14.35 20.03
N ALA A 186 -4.24 14.32 20.83
CA ALA A 186 -5.28 13.30 20.71
C ALA A 186 -6.11 13.53 19.45
N GLU A 187 -6.49 14.78 19.19
CA GLU A 187 -7.23 15.19 18.00
C GLU A 187 -6.44 14.88 16.73
N LEU A 188 -5.16 15.28 16.69
CA LEU A 188 -4.28 14.99 15.55
C LEU A 188 -4.18 13.50 15.27
N THR A 189 -3.94 12.70 16.30
CA THR A 189 -3.77 11.25 16.14
C THR A 189 -5.05 10.62 15.58
N GLN A 190 -6.21 11.07 16.04
CA GLN A 190 -7.49 10.62 15.55
C GLN A 190 -7.74 11.03 14.09
N GLU A 191 -7.46 12.28 13.73
CA GLU A 191 -7.60 12.78 12.35
C GLU A 191 -6.68 12.04 11.37
N LEU A 192 -5.41 11.85 11.74
CA LEU A 192 -4.44 11.11 10.92
C LEU A 192 -4.84 9.64 10.77
N SER A 193 -5.32 8.99 11.83
CA SER A 193 -5.82 7.61 11.75
C SER A 193 -6.99 7.51 10.78
N GLN A 194 -7.98 8.41 10.88
CA GLN A 194 -9.14 8.43 9.98
C GLN A 194 -8.72 8.63 8.52
N LEU A 195 -7.67 9.42 8.28
CA LEU A 195 -7.17 9.64 6.94
C LEU A 195 -6.53 8.37 6.35
N VAL A 196 -5.75 7.65 7.15
CA VAL A 196 -5.17 6.35 6.76
C VAL A 196 -6.28 5.32 6.52
N ASP A 197 -7.29 5.25 7.40
CA ASP A 197 -8.43 4.34 7.25
C ASP A 197 -9.25 4.65 5.98
N ALA A 198 -9.46 5.94 5.70
CA ALA A 198 -10.14 6.38 4.48
C ALA A 198 -9.32 6.03 3.22
N PHE A 199 -7.99 6.14 3.29
CA PHE A 199 -7.11 5.70 2.20
C PHE A 199 -7.19 4.19 1.98
N GLU A 200 -7.16 3.39 3.04
CA GLU A 200 -7.35 1.93 2.96
C GLU A 200 -8.72 1.59 2.33
N GLY A 201 -9.79 2.30 2.74
CA GLY A 201 -11.12 2.15 2.15
C GLY A 201 -11.13 2.41 0.64
N ARG A 202 -10.51 3.51 0.18
CA ARG A 202 -10.40 3.83 -1.25
C ARG A 202 -9.62 2.78 -2.03
N LEU A 203 -8.54 2.24 -1.46
CA LEU A 203 -7.82 1.12 -2.06
C LEU A 203 -8.65 -0.17 -2.07
N GLY A 204 -9.55 -0.35 -1.10
CA GLY A 204 -10.58 -1.39 -1.13
C GLY A 204 -11.48 -1.30 -2.35
N ASP A 205 -11.91 -0.09 -2.72
CA ASP A 205 -12.72 0.15 -3.93
C ASP A 205 -11.95 -0.17 -5.21
N VAL A 206 -10.66 0.23 -5.29
CA VAL A 206 -9.78 -0.12 -6.43
C VAL A 206 -9.64 -1.64 -6.55
N ARG A 207 -9.47 -2.35 -5.44
CA ARG A 207 -9.39 -3.82 -5.40
C ARG A 207 -10.69 -4.47 -5.87
N ALA A 208 -11.84 -3.94 -5.46
CA ALA A 208 -13.14 -4.43 -5.89
C ALA A 208 -13.33 -4.26 -7.39
N ALA A 209 -12.98 -3.09 -7.93
CA ALA A 209 -13.01 -2.82 -9.37
C ALA A 209 -12.08 -3.76 -10.15
N TYR A 210 -10.87 -4.00 -9.65
CA TYR A 210 -9.94 -4.96 -10.25
C TYR A 210 -10.51 -6.38 -10.28
N THR A 211 -11.06 -6.85 -9.16
CA THR A 211 -11.66 -8.18 -9.06
C THR A 211 -12.81 -8.31 -10.05
N SER A 212 -13.67 -7.30 -10.16
CA SER A 212 -14.75 -7.28 -11.15
C SER A 212 -14.23 -7.34 -12.59
N CYS A 213 -13.18 -6.58 -12.90
CA CYS A 213 -12.52 -6.59 -14.20
C CYS A 213 -11.98 -8.00 -14.54
N LEU A 214 -11.27 -8.63 -13.61
CA LEU A 214 -10.76 -9.99 -13.79
C LEU A 214 -11.90 -11.00 -13.99
N THR A 215 -12.92 -11.00 -13.12
CA THR A 215 -14.02 -11.97 -13.21
C THR A 215 -14.78 -11.87 -14.54
N MET A 216 -15.05 -10.65 -15.02
CA MET A 216 -15.72 -10.47 -16.31
C MET A 216 -14.89 -11.02 -17.48
N ASN A 217 -13.58 -10.78 -17.44
CA ASN A 217 -12.66 -11.28 -18.46
C ASN A 217 -12.46 -12.80 -18.38
N ASP A 218 -12.44 -13.37 -17.18
CA ASP A 218 -12.39 -14.82 -16.96
C ASP A 218 -13.60 -15.49 -17.60
N GLN A 219 -14.79 -14.95 -17.31
CA GLN A 219 -16.04 -15.50 -17.82
C GLN A 219 -16.10 -15.42 -19.35
N LEU A 220 -15.58 -14.35 -19.95
CA LEU A 220 -15.47 -14.22 -21.39
C LEU A 220 -14.52 -15.29 -21.95
N LEU A 221 -13.32 -15.45 -21.38
CA LEU A 221 -12.37 -16.47 -21.78
C LEU A 221 -12.99 -17.88 -21.70
N GLN A 222 -13.57 -18.24 -20.55
CA GLN A 222 -14.24 -19.53 -20.37
C GLN A 222 -15.33 -19.77 -21.43
N THR A 223 -16.13 -18.75 -21.75
CA THR A 223 -17.17 -18.84 -22.78
C THR A 223 -16.57 -19.09 -24.17
N THR A 224 -15.47 -18.40 -24.51
CA THR A 224 -14.79 -18.60 -25.81
C THR A 224 -14.15 -19.98 -25.91
N LEU A 225 -13.50 -20.45 -24.84
CA LEU A 225 -12.92 -21.79 -24.75
C LEU A 225 -13.99 -22.89 -24.81
N GLN A 226 -15.13 -22.70 -24.14
CA GLN A 226 -16.26 -23.62 -24.26
C GLN A 226 -16.84 -23.65 -25.68
N THR A 227 -16.82 -22.50 -26.37
CA THR A 227 -17.25 -22.42 -27.78
C THR A 227 -16.34 -23.26 -28.68
N VAL A 228 -15.02 -23.26 -28.43
CA VAL A 228 -14.08 -24.14 -29.16
C VAL A 228 -14.45 -25.62 -28.97
N LEU A 229 -14.80 -26.04 -27.75
CA LEU A 229 -15.25 -27.41 -27.50
C LEU A 229 -16.55 -27.77 -28.21
N GLN A 230 -17.49 -26.82 -28.34
CA GLN A 230 -18.70 -27.03 -29.14
C GLN A 230 -18.36 -27.16 -30.63
N GLN A 231 -17.48 -26.31 -31.15
CA GLN A 231 -17.02 -26.38 -32.55
C GLN A 231 -16.29 -27.70 -32.84
N LEU A 232 -15.52 -28.22 -31.88
CA LEU A 232 -14.91 -29.55 -31.97
C LEU A 232 -15.95 -30.63 -32.26
N GLN A 233 -17.06 -30.66 -31.52
CA GLN A 233 -18.10 -31.68 -31.69
C GLN A 233 -18.98 -31.44 -32.92
N GLN A 234 -19.39 -30.20 -33.16
CA GLN A 234 -20.42 -29.88 -34.16
C GLN A 234 -19.85 -29.63 -35.56
N ILE A 235 -18.63 -29.10 -35.65
CA ILE A 235 -18.00 -28.72 -36.92
C ILE A 235 -16.92 -29.74 -37.29
N CYS A 236 -15.99 -30.02 -36.37
CA CYS A 236 -14.91 -30.97 -36.65
C CYS A 236 -15.35 -32.44 -36.47
N LEU A 237 -16.58 -32.69 -35.98
CA LEU A 237 -17.13 -34.03 -35.73
C LEU A 237 -16.24 -34.87 -34.78
N GLY A 238 -15.53 -34.21 -33.87
CA GLY A 238 -14.75 -34.83 -32.82
C GLY A 238 -15.60 -35.26 -31.62
N ALA A 239 -14.97 -35.94 -30.66
CA ALA A 239 -15.60 -36.37 -29.42
C ALA A 239 -14.91 -35.77 -28.19
N LEU A 240 -15.66 -35.45 -27.15
CA LEU A 240 -15.05 -35.01 -25.88
C LEU A 240 -14.49 -36.22 -25.15
N LEU A 241 -13.21 -36.13 -24.82
CA LEU A 241 -12.51 -37.08 -23.97
C LEU A 241 -13.01 -36.95 -22.53
N PRO A 242 -13.05 -38.05 -21.77
CA PRO A 242 -13.32 -38.02 -20.34
C PRO A 242 -12.42 -36.98 -19.64
N ALA A 243 -12.93 -36.40 -18.55
CA ALA A 243 -12.09 -35.61 -17.65
C ALA A 243 -10.89 -36.47 -17.22
N ALA A 244 -9.69 -35.92 -17.24
CA ALA A 244 -8.53 -36.63 -16.75
C ALA A 244 -8.77 -36.94 -15.27
N SER A 245 -8.93 -38.22 -14.92
CA SER A 245 -8.96 -38.65 -13.53
C SER A 245 -7.61 -38.29 -12.90
N THR A 246 -7.61 -37.45 -11.89
CA THR A 246 -6.52 -37.38 -10.91
C THR A 246 -6.55 -38.66 -10.09
N GLU A 247 -6.08 -39.76 -10.66
CA GLU A 247 -5.65 -40.92 -9.87
C GLU A 247 -4.14 -40.79 -9.69
N GLU A 248 -3.73 -40.46 -8.46
CA GLU A 248 -2.37 -40.74 -8.00
C GLU A 248 -2.04 -42.22 -8.28
N PRO A 249 -0.79 -42.57 -8.60
CA PRO A 249 -0.44 -43.97 -8.87
C PRO A 249 -0.71 -44.78 -7.60
N THR A 250 -1.74 -45.63 -7.65
CA THR A 250 -1.97 -46.61 -6.59
C THR A 250 -0.84 -47.62 -6.67
N GLU A 251 -0.06 -47.65 -5.61
CA GLU A 251 1.03 -48.58 -5.32
C GLU A 251 0.64 -50.03 -5.68
N GLY A 252 1.54 -50.72 -6.37
CA GLY A 252 1.29 -51.99 -7.01
C GLY A 252 0.84 -53.10 -6.05
N THR A 253 -0.13 -53.89 -6.52
CA THR A 253 -0.46 -55.20 -5.95
C THR A 253 0.75 -56.13 -6.11
N GLU A 254 1.46 -56.42 -5.02
CA GLU A 254 2.40 -57.55 -4.92
C GLU A 254 1.62 -58.87 -5.01
N GLU A 255 1.95 -59.70 -6.02
CA GLU A 255 1.70 -61.14 -5.98
C GLU A 255 2.71 -61.82 -5.01
N PRO A 256 2.30 -62.82 -4.22
CA PRO A 256 3.22 -63.52 -3.33
C PRO A 256 3.98 -64.60 -4.12
N VAL A 257 5.30 -64.47 -4.21
CA VAL A 257 6.22 -65.52 -4.66
C VAL A 257 6.58 -66.43 -3.47
N PRO A 258 6.51 -67.77 -3.59
CA PRO A 258 6.92 -68.67 -2.53
C PRO A 258 8.44 -68.88 -2.47
N THR A 259 8.89 -69.11 -1.25
CA THR A 259 10.25 -69.31 -0.72
C THR A 259 11.17 -70.32 -1.44
N ASP A 260 12.41 -69.85 -1.67
CA ASP A 260 13.79 -70.41 -1.76
C ASP A 260 14.06 -71.91 -1.42
N PRO A 261 15.20 -72.54 -1.85
CA PRO A 261 16.54 -72.10 -1.42
C PRO A 261 17.77 -72.29 -2.36
N ALA A 262 18.72 -71.38 -2.16
CA ALA A 262 20.19 -71.55 -2.06
C ALA A 262 21.05 -71.64 -3.35
N THR A 263 21.98 -70.68 -3.49
CA THR A 263 23.46 -70.89 -3.57
C THR A 263 24.18 -69.51 -3.57
N GLU A 264 25.01 -69.25 -2.56
CA GLU A 264 26.08 -68.23 -2.52
C GLU A 264 27.38 -68.79 -3.16
N PRO A 265 28.49 -68.03 -3.31
CA PRO A 265 28.66 -66.59 -3.57
C PRO A 265 29.74 -66.32 -4.67
N ALA A 266 29.86 -65.09 -5.17
CA ALA A 266 31.14 -64.61 -5.72
C ALA A 266 31.30 -63.09 -5.57
N THR A 267 32.37 -62.76 -4.87
CA THR A 267 32.98 -61.46 -4.60
C THR A 267 33.44 -60.75 -5.87
N GLU A 268 33.30 -59.41 -5.93
CA GLU A 268 34.37 -58.47 -6.33
C GLU A 268 33.93 -56.99 -6.09
N VAL A 269 34.85 -56.21 -5.54
CA VAL A 269 34.83 -54.78 -5.19
C VAL A 269 36.13 -54.22 -5.81
N PRO A 270 36.35 -52.91 -6.01
CA PRO A 270 35.54 -51.78 -6.49
C PRO A 270 36.18 -51.14 -7.75
N THR A 271 35.54 -50.14 -8.38
CA THR A 271 36.33 -49.10 -9.05
C THR A 271 35.69 -47.73 -8.88
N GLU A 272 36.44 -46.92 -8.14
CA GLU A 272 36.36 -45.47 -7.95
C GLU A 272 36.58 -44.74 -9.27
N SER A 273 35.73 -43.77 -9.60
CA SER A 273 36.13 -42.66 -10.47
C SER A 273 35.37 -41.39 -10.09
N GLU A 274 36.13 -40.55 -9.39
CA GLU A 274 35.87 -39.16 -9.06
C GLU A 274 35.76 -38.32 -10.34
N ALA A 275 34.82 -37.37 -10.39
CA ALA A 275 34.85 -36.24 -11.32
C ALA A 275 34.29 -34.98 -10.62
N PRO A 276 34.91 -33.80 -10.83
CA PRO A 276 34.84 -32.63 -9.93
C PRO A 276 33.64 -31.71 -10.18
N PRO A 277 33.33 -30.79 -9.23
CA PRO A 277 32.24 -29.83 -9.36
C PRO A 277 32.57 -28.71 -10.35
N ALA A 278 31.60 -28.38 -11.19
CA ALA A 278 31.67 -27.28 -12.14
C ALA A 278 31.64 -25.92 -11.44
N GLU A 279 32.49 -25.05 -11.95
CA GLU A 279 32.78 -23.67 -11.58
C GLU A 279 31.57 -22.75 -11.77
N VAL A 280 31.37 -21.84 -10.82
CA VAL A 280 30.34 -20.78 -10.86
C VAL A 280 30.92 -19.63 -11.69
N GLU A 281 30.39 -19.40 -12.89
CA GLU A 281 30.74 -18.25 -13.72
C GLU A 281 29.84 -17.06 -13.35
N GLU A 282 30.43 -16.04 -12.71
CA GLU A 282 29.84 -14.72 -12.52
C GLU A 282 29.56 -14.08 -13.89
N THR A 283 28.29 -13.83 -14.19
CA THR A 283 27.93 -12.99 -15.35
C THR A 283 27.84 -11.54 -14.89
N GLU A 284 28.79 -10.72 -15.33
CA GLU A 284 28.80 -9.26 -15.16
C GLU A 284 27.53 -8.62 -15.75
N VAL A 285 26.90 -7.74 -14.98
CA VAL A 285 25.76 -6.92 -15.38
C VAL A 285 26.24 -5.71 -16.20
N PRO A 286 25.76 -5.51 -17.45
CA PRO A 286 26.06 -4.29 -18.20
C PRO A 286 25.35 -3.09 -17.56
N SER A 287 26.13 -2.05 -17.23
CA SER A 287 25.62 -0.77 -16.73
C SER A 287 24.97 0.02 -17.86
N GLU A 288 23.66 0.28 -17.76
CA GLU A 288 22.96 1.22 -18.65
C GLU A 288 23.30 2.69 -18.33
N PRO A 289 23.45 3.56 -19.35
CA PRO A 289 23.79 4.96 -19.15
C PRO A 289 22.58 5.77 -18.68
N GLN A 290 22.77 6.47 -17.55
CA GLN A 290 21.83 7.39 -16.94
C GLN A 290 21.57 8.61 -17.87
N PRO A 291 20.31 9.04 -18.10
CA PRO A 291 20.03 10.25 -18.87
C PRO A 291 20.36 11.51 -18.07
N GLU A 292 21.02 12.47 -18.72
CA GLU A 292 21.42 13.76 -18.15
C GLU A 292 20.22 14.60 -17.68
N PRO A 293 20.38 15.43 -16.62
CA PRO A 293 19.30 16.29 -16.12
C PRO A 293 19.06 17.50 -17.05
N SER A 294 17.79 17.75 -17.34
CA SER A 294 17.30 18.90 -18.10
C SER A 294 17.70 20.23 -17.45
N THR A 295 18.43 21.07 -18.18
CA THR A 295 18.78 22.43 -17.75
C THR A 295 17.55 23.36 -17.88
N PRO A 296 17.25 24.22 -16.88
CA PRO A 296 16.10 25.12 -16.94
C PRO A 296 16.42 26.45 -17.63
N GLY A 297 15.54 26.87 -18.53
CA GLY A 297 15.25 28.29 -18.81
C GLY A 297 15.90 28.92 -20.04
N ALA A 298 15.08 29.16 -21.08
CA ALA A 298 15.24 30.31 -21.95
C ALA A 298 13.85 30.84 -22.34
N ALA A 299 13.47 31.95 -21.69
CA ALA A 299 12.34 32.77 -22.07
C ALA A 299 12.74 33.69 -23.24
N TYR A 300 12.02 33.61 -24.36
CA TYR A 300 11.78 34.64 -25.38
C TYR A 300 10.54 34.15 -26.13
N GLY A 301 9.44 34.86 -26.34
CA GLY A 301 9.31 36.29 -26.57
C GLY A 301 8.75 36.51 -27.98
N MET A 302 7.40 36.49 -28.08
CA MET A 302 6.59 37.35 -28.95
C MET A 302 6.56 37.08 -30.49
N VAL A 303 5.37 37.30 -31.05
CA VAL A 303 5.01 37.85 -32.38
C VAL A 303 4.18 36.93 -33.30
N LEU A 304 2.94 37.42 -33.53
CA LEU A 304 1.89 37.11 -34.51
C LEU A 304 1.01 35.86 -34.30
#